data_AF-A0A365K3M4-F1
#
_entry.id   AF-A0A365K3M4-F1
#
_cell.length_a   1.000
_cell.length_b   1.000
_cell.length_c   1.000
_cell.angle_alpha   90.00
_cell.angle_beta   90.00
_cell.angle_gamma   90.00
#
_symmetry.space_group_name_H-M   'P 1'
#
loop_
_entity.id
_entity.type
_entity.pdbx_description
1 polymer ?
#
loop_
_entity_poly.entity_id
_entity_poly.type
_entity_poly.pdbx_seq_one_letter_code
_entity_poly.pdbx_strand_id
1 'polypeptide(L)'
;MDVANRNWKCNEKVEAIFDSSSELDCKYRYLLKCDWDISLPKVTFVMLNPSVADTDICDPTLSRCINYAKKWGYGGINAVNLFAYISTDPKQLKKKTDPVGKLNDKYIIEAVEDSKLVVFAWGTEYGKLNNRNRKVVALLKTYKPHCLKKTKDGDPSHPLYLSKDLTPISY
;
A
#
# COMPACT_ATOMS: atom_id res chain seq x y z
N MET A 1 18.90 -12.19 0.11
CA MET A 1 18.12 -12.74 -1.01
C MET A 1 17.34 -11.60 -1.60
N ASP A 2 17.75 -11.13 -2.77
CA ASP A 2 16.91 -10.22 -3.56
C ASP A 2 15.63 -10.98 -3.90
N VAL A 3 14.51 -10.47 -3.41
CA VAL A 3 13.20 -11.02 -3.75
C VAL A 3 12.87 -10.44 -5.12
N ALA A 4 12.84 -11.30 -6.14
CA ALA A 4 12.54 -10.88 -7.50
C ALA A 4 11.06 -10.54 -7.68
N ASN A 5 10.76 -9.70 -8.66
CA ASN A 5 9.41 -9.51 -9.16
C ASN A 5 8.83 -10.85 -9.64
N ARG A 6 7.50 -10.99 -9.61
CA ARG A 6 6.79 -12.15 -10.17
C ARG A 6 5.64 -11.72 -11.06
N ASN A 7 5.24 -12.60 -11.98
CA ASN A 7 3.98 -12.44 -12.70
C ASN A 7 2.80 -12.64 -11.74
N TRP A 8 1.68 -12.00 -12.06
CA TRP A 8 0.40 -12.27 -11.40
C TRP A 8 -0.05 -13.70 -11.68
N LYS A 9 -0.71 -14.32 -10.69
CA LYS A 9 -1.27 -15.66 -10.86
C LYS A 9 -2.59 -15.55 -11.64
N CYS A 10 -2.97 -16.61 -12.35
CA CYS A 10 -4.19 -16.62 -13.16
C CYS A 10 -5.48 -16.29 -12.38
N ASN A 11 -5.50 -16.56 -11.07
CA ASN A 11 -6.62 -16.26 -10.20
C ASN A 11 -6.52 -14.89 -9.50
N GLU A 12 -5.42 -14.16 -9.65
CA GLU A 12 -5.22 -12.82 -9.08
C GLU A 12 -5.70 -11.77 -10.10
N LYS A 13 -6.89 -11.20 -9.87
CA LYS A 13 -7.46 -10.11 -10.67
C LYS A 13 -6.93 -8.78 -10.17
N VAL A 14 -6.23 -8.04 -11.03
CA VAL A 14 -5.57 -6.79 -10.65
C VAL A 14 -6.18 -5.61 -11.39
N GLU A 15 -6.42 -4.54 -10.66
CA GLU A 15 -6.89 -3.26 -11.18
C GLU A 15 -6.08 -2.15 -10.52
N ALA A 16 -5.72 -1.10 -11.25
CA ALA A 16 -5.15 0.10 -10.65
C ALA A 16 -5.85 1.36 -11.15
N ILE A 17 -5.89 2.38 -10.29
CA ILE A 17 -6.52 3.65 -10.56
C ILE A 17 -5.44 4.74 -10.57
N PHE A 18 -5.38 5.47 -11.67
CA PHE A 18 -4.38 6.51 -11.94
C PHE A 18 -5.03 7.90 -12.08
N ASP A 19 -4.19 8.94 -12.15
CA ASP A 19 -4.61 10.31 -12.46
C ASP A 19 -4.93 10.55 -13.93
N SER A 20 -4.49 9.65 -14.81
CA SER A 20 -4.73 9.68 -16.25
C SER A 20 -5.00 8.27 -16.75
N SER A 21 -5.83 8.14 -17.79
CA SER A 21 -6.02 6.87 -18.50
C SER A 21 -4.88 6.54 -19.47
N SER A 22 -3.95 7.47 -19.69
CA SER A 22 -2.72 7.23 -20.45
C SER A 22 -1.64 6.67 -19.53
N GLU A 23 -1.25 5.41 -19.73
CA GLU A 23 -0.17 4.76 -18.99
C GLU A 23 1.17 5.47 -19.14
N LEU A 24 1.39 6.14 -20.29
CA LEU A 24 2.61 6.89 -20.61
C LEU A 24 2.72 8.21 -19.84
N ASP A 25 1.61 8.77 -19.36
CA ASP A 25 1.56 10.09 -18.73
C ASP A 25 1.08 10.08 -17.27
N CYS A 26 0.79 8.90 -16.72
CA CYS A 26 0.32 8.79 -15.35
C CYS A 26 1.44 9.16 -14.35
N LYS A 27 1.16 10.11 -13.46
CA LYS A 27 2.11 10.56 -12.41
C LYS A 27 1.74 9.99 -11.06
N TYR A 28 0.47 9.68 -10.86
CA TYR A 28 -0.06 9.21 -9.60
C TYR A 28 -0.81 7.90 -9.79
N ARG A 29 -0.55 6.93 -8.90
CA ARG A 29 -1.38 5.75 -8.72
C ARG A 29 -2.05 5.85 -7.36
N TYR A 30 -3.37 6.02 -7.37
CA TYR A 30 -4.15 6.22 -6.17
C TYR A 30 -4.49 4.92 -5.45
N LEU A 31 -4.73 3.85 -6.21
CA LEU A 31 -5.13 2.55 -5.68
C LEU A 31 -4.65 1.43 -6.60
N LEU A 32 -4.19 0.33 -6.01
CA LEU A 32 -4.12 -0.97 -6.68
C LEU A 32 -4.98 -1.97 -5.90
N LYS A 33 -5.81 -2.72 -6.60
CA LYS A 33 -6.61 -3.83 -6.07
C LYS A 33 -6.05 -5.13 -6.61
N CYS A 34 -6.05 -6.17 -5.78
CA CYS A 34 -5.71 -7.52 -6.19
C CYS A 34 -6.65 -8.50 -5.47
N ASP A 35 -7.60 -9.07 -6.20
CA ASP A 35 -8.60 -10.00 -5.67
C ASP A 35 -8.34 -11.41 -6.19
N TRP A 36 -8.40 -12.42 -5.31
CA TRP A 36 -8.27 -13.84 -5.66
C TRP A 36 -9.44 -14.72 -5.19
N ASP A 37 -10.24 -14.22 -4.25
CA ASP A 37 -11.49 -14.85 -3.81
C ASP A 37 -12.47 -13.76 -3.37
N ILE A 38 -13.48 -13.48 -4.22
CA ILE A 38 -14.47 -12.42 -3.95
C ILE A 38 -15.45 -12.76 -2.82
N SER A 39 -15.48 -14.01 -2.36
CA SER A 39 -16.35 -14.43 -1.25
C SER A 39 -15.76 -14.09 0.13
N LEU A 40 -14.48 -13.71 0.18
CA LEU A 40 -13.74 -13.41 1.40
C LEU A 40 -13.44 -11.90 1.51
N PRO A 41 -13.27 -11.37 2.74
CA PRO A 41 -12.97 -9.95 2.94
C PRO A 41 -11.58 -9.57 2.43
N LYS A 42 -11.32 -8.26 2.31
CA LYS A 42 -10.02 -7.70 1.88
C LYS A 42 -9.23 -7.05 3.01
N VAL A 43 -7.93 -6.88 2.77
CA VAL A 43 -7.01 -6.10 3.60
C VAL A 43 -6.53 -4.87 2.84
N THR A 44 -6.63 -3.69 3.44
CA THR A 44 -5.95 -2.50 2.92
C THR A 44 -4.56 -2.37 3.53
N PHE A 45 -3.53 -2.31 2.69
CA PHE A 45 -2.18 -1.92 3.09
C PHE A 45 -1.92 -0.45 2.72
N VAL A 46 -1.54 0.36 3.72
CA VAL A 46 -1.16 1.77 3.55
C VAL A 46 0.37 1.86 3.55
N MET A 47 0.96 2.02 2.37
CA MET A 47 2.40 2.01 2.14
C MET A 47 2.93 3.43 1.85
N LEU A 48 4.22 3.55 1.48
CA LEU A 48 4.85 4.85 1.31
C LEU A 48 4.46 5.53 0.01
N ASN A 49 4.85 4.95 -1.12
CA ASN A 49 4.56 5.41 -2.46
C ASN A 49 4.61 4.23 -3.45
N PRO A 50 3.89 4.30 -4.59
CA PRO A 50 4.03 3.33 -5.67
C PRO A 50 5.45 3.30 -6.22
N SER A 51 6.02 2.11 -6.36
CA SER A 51 7.33 1.85 -6.98
C SER A 51 7.26 1.78 -8.50
N VAL A 52 6.16 1.23 -9.03
CA VAL A 52 5.94 0.97 -10.45
C VAL A 52 4.54 1.49 -10.82
N ALA A 53 4.44 2.11 -11.99
CA ALA A 53 3.17 2.56 -12.55
C ALA A 53 2.30 1.36 -12.92
N ASP A 54 2.92 0.33 -13.49
CA ASP A 54 2.25 -0.74 -14.20
C ASP A 54 1.61 -1.80 -13.29
N THR A 55 0.44 -2.29 -13.72
CA THR A 55 -0.25 -3.45 -13.15
C THR A 55 0.28 -4.78 -13.67
N ASP A 56 1.22 -4.79 -14.61
CA ASP A 56 1.65 -6.04 -15.26
C ASP A 56 2.50 -6.97 -14.39
N ILE A 57 3.18 -6.41 -13.37
CA ILE A 57 4.09 -7.19 -12.53
C ILE A 57 3.81 -7.02 -11.05
N CYS A 58 3.83 -8.12 -10.31
CA CYS A 58 3.74 -8.11 -8.87
C CYS A 58 5.13 -7.92 -8.27
N ASP A 59 5.38 -6.73 -7.73
CA ASP A 59 6.62 -6.44 -7.04
C ASP A 59 6.77 -7.24 -5.71
N PRO A 60 7.96 -7.26 -5.10
CA PRO A 60 8.22 -8.02 -3.88
C PRO A 60 7.38 -7.59 -2.69
N THR A 61 7.07 -6.30 -2.59
CA THR A 61 6.28 -5.72 -1.50
C THR A 61 4.82 -6.16 -1.61
N LEU A 62 4.22 -6.03 -2.80
CA LEU A 62 2.88 -6.51 -3.09
C LEU A 62 2.79 -8.03 -2.88
N SER A 63 3.76 -8.78 -3.39
CA SER A 63 3.84 -10.23 -3.18
C SER A 63 3.86 -10.57 -1.69
N ARG A 64 4.58 -9.79 -0.88
CA ARG A 64 4.64 -9.96 0.57
C ARG A 64 3.29 -9.67 1.24
N CYS A 65 2.63 -8.57 0.88
CA CYS A 65 1.31 -8.19 1.38
C CYS A 65 0.24 -9.24 1.04
N ILE A 66 0.24 -9.73 -0.21
CA ILE A 66 -0.68 -10.78 -0.68
C ILE A 66 -0.49 -12.06 0.13
N ASN A 67 0.75 -12.48 0.36
CA ASN A 67 1.04 -13.68 1.13
C ASN A 67 0.58 -13.57 2.59
N TYR A 68 0.74 -12.40 3.22
CA TYR A 68 0.17 -12.16 4.55
C TYR A 68 -1.35 -12.27 4.54
N ALA A 69 -2.03 -11.54 3.64
CA ALA A 69 -3.48 -11.54 3.54
C ALA A 69 -4.05 -12.96 3.29
N LYS A 70 -3.44 -13.73 2.37
CA LYS A 70 -3.79 -15.15 2.14
C LYS A 70 -3.62 -15.98 3.41
N LYS A 71 -2.51 -15.82 4.13
CA LYS A 71 -2.26 -16.53 5.38
C LYS A 71 -3.26 -16.17 6.49
N TRP A 72 -3.77 -14.95 6.50
CA TRP A 72 -4.79 -14.50 7.44
C TRP A 72 -6.22 -14.83 7.01
N GLY A 73 -6.42 -15.53 5.88
CA GLY A 73 -7.73 -15.97 5.39
C GLY A 73 -8.53 -14.91 4.63
N TYR A 74 -7.87 -13.94 4.00
CA TYR A 74 -8.51 -12.89 3.19
C TYR A 74 -8.54 -13.27 1.71
N GLY A 75 -9.45 -12.63 0.97
CA GLY A 75 -9.73 -12.84 -0.45
C GLY A 75 -9.11 -11.83 -1.40
N GLY A 76 -8.57 -10.74 -0.89
CA GLY A 76 -7.97 -9.70 -1.69
C GLY A 76 -7.20 -8.67 -0.87
N ILE A 77 -6.45 -7.81 -1.57
CA ILE A 77 -5.83 -6.62 -1.00
C ILE A 77 -6.20 -5.36 -1.77
N ASN A 78 -6.28 -4.26 -1.03
CA ASN A 78 -6.15 -2.91 -1.56
C ASN A 78 -4.78 -2.37 -1.14
N ALA A 79 -4.07 -1.72 -2.06
CA ALA A 79 -2.78 -1.08 -1.83
C ALA A 79 -2.91 0.41 -2.12
N VAL A 80 -2.88 1.21 -1.05
CA VAL A 80 -2.87 2.68 -1.10
C VAL A 80 -1.59 3.20 -0.46
N ASN A 81 -1.30 4.48 -0.65
CA ASN A 81 0.00 5.03 -0.26
C ASN A 81 -0.15 6.39 0.43
N LEU A 82 0.78 6.71 1.33
CA LEU A 82 0.92 8.06 1.87
C LEU A 82 1.06 9.09 0.74
N PHE A 83 1.78 8.73 -0.31
CA PHE A 83 2.02 9.57 -1.49
C PHE A 83 1.65 8.79 -2.74
N ALA A 84 0.77 9.32 -3.59
CA ALA A 84 0.37 8.63 -4.82
C ALA A 84 1.42 8.73 -5.93
N TYR A 85 2.41 9.62 -5.80
CA TYR A 85 3.43 9.83 -6.84
C TYR A 85 4.24 8.56 -7.10
N ILE A 86 4.28 8.13 -8.36
CA ILE A 86 4.95 6.92 -8.77
C ILE A 86 6.47 7.16 -8.83
N SER A 87 7.25 6.39 -8.07
CA SER A 87 8.70 6.41 -8.11
C SER A 87 9.34 5.18 -7.44
N THR A 88 10.32 4.59 -8.12
CA THR A 88 11.18 3.55 -7.52
C THR A 88 12.13 4.08 -6.45
N ASP A 89 12.42 5.39 -6.45
CA ASP A 89 13.28 6.07 -5.49
C ASP A 89 12.46 7.04 -4.61
N PRO A 90 12.17 6.67 -3.35
CA PRO A 90 11.42 7.52 -2.41
C PRO A 90 12.03 8.91 -2.18
N LYS A 91 13.33 9.10 -2.44
CA LYS A 91 13.96 10.44 -2.36
C LYS A 91 13.33 11.42 -3.33
N GLN A 92 12.78 10.95 -4.46
CA GLN A 92 12.14 11.81 -5.44
C GLN A 92 10.89 12.49 -4.89
N LEU A 93 10.23 11.94 -3.87
CA LEU A 93 9.06 12.56 -3.22
C LEU A 93 9.38 13.97 -2.71
N LYS A 94 10.61 14.20 -2.21
CA LYS A 94 11.06 15.51 -1.72
C LYS A 94 11.20 16.57 -2.83
N LYS A 95 11.31 16.13 -4.09
CA LYS A 95 11.52 17.01 -5.25
C LYS A 95 10.21 17.35 -5.97
N LYS A 96 9.08 16.81 -5.53
CA LYS A 96 7.77 17.05 -6.15
C LYS A 96 7.01 18.08 -5.34
N THR A 97 6.37 19.01 -6.04
CA THR A 97 5.52 20.04 -5.42
C THR A 97 4.32 19.41 -4.72
N ASP A 98 3.71 18.40 -5.35
CA ASP A 98 2.60 17.63 -4.78
C ASP A 98 2.87 16.13 -4.92
N PRO A 99 3.62 15.50 -4.00
CA PRO A 99 3.80 14.05 -4.03
C PRO A 99 2.55 13.29 -3.55
N VAL A 100 1.61 13.97 -2.89
CA VAL A 100 0.41 13.34 -2.33
C VAL A 100 -0.55 12.98 -3.45
N GLY A 101 -0.80 13.91 -4.36
CA GLY A 101 -1.75 13.77 -5.45
C GLY A 101 -3.18 14.11 -5.01
N LYS A 102 -3.86 14.91 -5.84
CA LYS A 102 -5.16 15.54 -5.52
C LYS A 102 -6.25 14.60 -5.02
N LEU A 103 -6.35 13.37 -5.55
CA LEU A 103 -7.40 12.40 -5.18
C LEU A 103 -6.95 11.35 -4.18
N ASN A 104 -5.72 11.42 -3.66
CA ASN A 104 -5.16 10.32 -2.86
C ASN A 104 -5.94 10.05 -1.57
N ASP A 105 -6.34 11.09 -0.83
CA ASP A 105 -7.13 10.91 0.40
C ASP A 105 -8.49 10.26 0.15
N LYS A 106 -9.13 10.58 -0.98
CA LYS A 106 -10.38 9.95 -1.40
C LYS A 106 -10.19 8.44 -1.59
N TYR A 107 -9.18 8.03 -2.36
CA TYR A 107 -8.93 6.61 -2.63
C TYR A 107 -8.40 5.84 -1.42
N ILE A 108 -7.71 6.51 -0.49
CA ILE A 108 -7.35 5.91 0.82
C ILE A 108 -8.61 5.54 1.59
N ILE A 109 -9.61 6.43 1.66
CA ILE A 109 -10.88 6.16 2.35
C ILE A 109 -11.65 5.05 1.64
N GLU A 110 -11.84 5.13 0.31
CA GLU A 110 -12.55 4.11 -0.45
C GLU A 110 -11.94 2.71 -0.27
N ALA A 111 -10.61 2.61 -0.29
CA ALA A 111 -9.92 1.34 -0.10
C ALA A 111 -10.17 0.74 1.29
N VAL A 112 -10.10 1.58 2.32
CA VAL A 112 -10.30 1.20 3.71
C VAL A 112 -11.75 0.80 3.98
N GLU A 113 -12.72 1.47 3.38
CA GLU A 113 -14.15 1.12 3.47
C GLU A 113 -14.47 -0.22 2.79
N ASP A 114 -13.74 -0.57 1.72
CA ASP A 114 -13.81 -1.87 1.03
C ASP A 114 -13.01 -2.98 1.75
N SER A 115 -12.49 -2.74 2.95
CA SER A 115 -11.62 -3.68 3.67
C SER A 115 -12.05 -3.94 5.10
N LYS A 116 -11.85 -5.19 5.56
CA LYS A 116 -12.11 -5.57 6.95
C LYS A 116 -10.92 -5.31 7.88
N LEU A 117 -9.72 -5.17 7.32
CA LEU A 117 -8.48 -4.90 8.04
C LEU A 117 -7.69 -3.80 7.34
N VAL A 118 -7.14 -2.86 8.11
CA VAL A 118 -6.23 -1.81 7.64
C VAL A 118 -4.87 -2.01 8.27
N VAL A 119 -3.83 -2.09 7.45
CA VAL A 119 -2.44 -2.33 7.87
C VAL A 119 -1.54 -1.19 7.38
N PHE A 120 -0.96 -0.47 8.31
CA PHE A 120 0.08 0.52 8.05
C PHE A 120 1.44 -0.15 7.81
N ALA A 121 2.14 0.31 6.78
CA ALA A 121 3.29 -0.39 6.20
C ALA A 121 4.31 0.53 5.49
N TRP A 122 4.30 1.84 5.76
CA TRP A 122 5.09 2.83 4.99
C TRP A 122 6.58 2.95 5.33
N GLY A 123 7.09 2.21 6.33
CA GLY A 123 8.50 2.31 6.73
C GLY A 123 8.83 3.62 7.45
N THR A 124 10.12 3.91 7.64
CA THR A 124 10.57 4.98 8.57
C THR A 124 11.02 6.27 7.90
N GLU A 125 11.59 6.21 6.70
CA GLU A 125 12.43 7.32 6.22
C GLU A 125 11.65 8.51 5.64
N TYR A 126 10.58 8.26 4.87
CA TYR A 126 9.88 9.31 4.12
C TYR A 126 8.43 9.52 4.55
N GLY A 127 7.87 8.68 5.43
CA GLY A 127 6.47 8.82 5.86
C GLY A 127 6.18 10.15 6.57
N LYS A 128 7.18 10.73 7.24
CA LYS A 128 7.08 12.01 7.96
C LYS A 128 7.14 13.25 7.06
N LEU A 129 7.44 13.09 5.76
CA LEU A 129 7.50 14.20 4.81
C LEU A 129 6.18 15.00 4.86
N ASN A 130 6.28 16.32 5.07
CA ASN A 130 5.14 17.23 5.18
C ASN A 130 4.08 16.80 6.23
N ASN A 131 4.50 16.09 7.29
CA ASN A 131 3.63 15.49 8.31
C ASN A 131 2.59 14.52 7.74
N ARG A 132 2.86 13.89 6.59
CA ARG A 132 1.87 13.08 5.88
C ARG A 132 1.42 11.86 6.67
N ASN A 133 2.34 11.12 7.31
CA ASN A 133 1.99 10.00 8.17
C ASN A 133 0.96 10.40 9.26
N ARG A 134 1.18 11.52 9.96
CA ARG A 134 0.26 12.01 11.01
C ARG A 134 -1.12 12.34 10.45
N LYS A 135 -1.19 12.95 9.27
CA LYS A 135 -2.46 13.24 8.58
C LYS A 135 -3.23 11.97 8.25
N VAL A 136 -2.56 10.95 7.71
CA VAL A 136 -3.19 9.66 7.36
C VAL A 136 -3.57 8.87 8.61
N VAL A 137 -2.75 8.89 9.66
CA VAL A 137 -3.11 8.29 10.97
C VAL A 137 -4.37 8.92 11.54
N ALA A 138 -4.48 10.26 11.49
CA ALA A 138 -5.67 10.96 11.94
C ALA A 138 -6.90 10.65 11.07
N LEU A 139 -6.73 10.66 9.75
CA LEU A 139 -7.76 10.32 8.76
C LEU A 139 -8.36 8.92 9.01
N LEU A 140 -7.51 7.96 9.37
CA LEU A 140 -7.90 6.55 9.49
C LEU A 140 -8.15 6.08 10.93
N LYS A 141 -8.18 7.00 11.90
CA LYS A 141 -8.24 6.66 13.33
C LYS A 141 -9.46 5.80 13.71
N THR A 142 -10.62 6.08 13.11
CA THR A 142 -11.88 5.36 13.40
C THR A 142 -11.89 3.93 12.87
N TYR A 143 -11.04 3.62 11.88
CA TYR A 143 -10.91 2.28 11.28
C TYR A 143 -9.97 1.35 12.06
N LYS A 144 -9.46 1.79 13.23
CA LYS A 144 -8.62 0.98 14.15
C LYS A 144 -7.45 0.31 13.40
N PRO A 145 -6.53 1.10 12.82
CA PRO A 145 -5.48 0.57 11.98
C PRO A 145 -4.53 -0.34 12.77
N HIS A 146 -3.93 -1.28 12.05
CA HIS A 146 -2.92 -2.19 12.56
C HIS A 146 -1.58 -1.94 11.89
N CYS A 147 -0.52 -2.59 12.36
CA CYS A 147 0.74 -2.74 11.66
C CYS A 147 1.31 -4.13 11.93
N LEU A 148 2.35 -4.52 11.19
CA LEU A 148 3.03 -5.80 11.43
C LEU A 148 4.08 -5.69 12.54
N LYS A 149 4.72 -4.52 12.64
CA LYS A 149 5.79 -4.23 13.60
C LYS A 149 5.98 -2.72 13.69
N LYS A 150 6.10 -2.18 14.90
CA LYS A 150 6.52 -0.80 15.12
C LYS A 150 8.04 -0.73 15.21
N THR A 151 8.62 0.35 14.67
CA THR A 151 10.03 0.68 14.89
C THR A 151 10.21 1.32 16.27
N LYS A 152 11.46 1.63 16.65
CA LYS A 152 11.75 2.34 17.91
C LYS A 152 11.05 3.71 17.97
N ASP A 153 10.85 4.36 16.83
CA ASP A 153 10.21 5.67 16.71
C ASP A 153 8.69 5.58 16.56
N GLY A 154 8.11 4.37 16.67
CA GLY A 154 6.67 4.13 16.58
C GLY A 154 6.11 4.02 15.16
N ASP A 155 6.89 4.27 14.11
CA ASP A 155 6.46 4.12 12.72
C ASP A 155 6.25 2.63 12.35
N PRO A 156 5.33 2.31 11.42
CA PRO A 156 5.14 0.95 10.93
C PRO A 156 6.33 0.52 10.07
N SER A 157 6.85 -0.68 10.32
CA SER A 157 7.93 -1.26 9.51
C SER A 157 7.44 -1.62 8.11
N HIS A 158 8.30 -1.47 7.11
CA HIS A 158 8.03 -1.90 5.74
C HIS A 158 7.95 -3.45 5.67
N PRO A 159 6.98 -4.04 4.96
CA PRO A 159 6.67 -5.47 5.07
C PRO A 159 7.72 -6.39 4.44
N LEU A 160 8.45 -5.91 3.42
CA LEU A 160 9.32 -6.71 2.56
C LEU A 160 10.31 -7.61 3.34
N TYR A 161 10.90 -7.10 4.41
CA TYR A 161 11.93 -7.82 5.17
C TYR A 161 11.46 -8.35 6.54
N LEU A 162 10.17 -8.21 6.86
CA LEU A 162 9.60 -8.75 8.10
C LEU A 162 9.35 -10.25 7.99
N SER A 163 9.24 -10.98 9.11
CA SER A 163 8.94 -12.42 9.08
C SER A 163 7.57 -12.73 8.47
N LYS A 164 7.48 -13.77 7.64
CA LYS A 164 6.25 -14.19 6.94
C LYS A 164 5.13 -14.64 7.89
N ASP A 165 5.46 -14.89 9.14
CA ASP A 165 4.56 -15.47 10.13
C ASP A 165 3.94 -14.44 11.09
N LEU A 166 4.20 -13.14 10.86
CA LEU A 166 3.60 -12.08 11.66
C LEU A 166 2.08 -12.00 11.48
N THR A 167 1.41 -11.63 12.56
CA THR A 167 0.01 -11.23 12.60
C THR A 167 -0.09 -9.72 12.89
N PRO A 168 -1.17 -9.05 12.43
CA PRO A 168 -1.35 -7.62 12.69
C PRO A 168 -1.49 -7.32 14.18
N ILE A 169 -0.84 -6.25 14.63
CA ILE A 169 -0.99 -5.67 15.97
C ILE A 169 -1.58 -4.27 15.87
N SER A 170 -2.33 -3.83 16.88
CA SER A 170 -2.90 -2.47 16.90
C SER A 170 -1.82 -1.40 16.75
N TYR A 171 -2.06 -0.46 15.83
CA TYR A 171 -1.16 0.67 15.58
C TYR A 171 -1.47 1.86 16.50
#